data_AF-A0A9D9D6Q4-F1
#
_entry.id   AF-A0A9D9D6Q4-F1
#
_cell.length_a   1.000
_cell.length_b   1.000
_cell.length_c   1.000
_cell.angle_alpha   90.00
_cell.angle_beta   90.00
_cell.angle_gamma   90.00
#
_symmetry.space_group_name_H-M   'P 1'
#
loop_
_entity.id
_entity.type
_entity.pdbx_description
1 polymer ?
#
loop_
_entity_poly.entity_id
_entity_poly.type
_entity_poly.pdbx_seq_one_letter_code
_entity_poly.pdbx_strand_id
1 'polypeptide(L)'
;MIKRASGVLLPIFSLPGKYGIGTFGKEAYNFADFLLETKQKYWQFLPLNPTSYGDSPYQSFSAFAINPYFIDLEMLIEKGYLKEEDCVELAEPYSRKIDYGKEYYCRFKILYKAYENAKGELAEEVEKFRKKNRFWIEDYAQFMVLKNLHNGKGWYDWEEEYRLKNTKAMNKLKKEHKDEIDFYVHLQFFAFVQYAKLK
;
A
#
# COMPACT_ATOMS: atom_id res chain seq x y z
N MET A 1 31.70 1.65 14.51
CA MET A 1 31.17 2.55 15.57
C MET A 1 30.09 3.43 14.98
N ILE A 2 28.90 3.47 15.60
CA ILE A 2 27.86 4.44 15.23
C ILE A 2 28.37 5.83 15.68
N LYS A 3 28.42 6.79 14.76
CA LYS A 3 28.78 8.18 15.09
C LYS A 3 27.63 8.84 15.85
N ARG A 4 27.93 9.70 16.82
CA ARG A 4 26.90 10.47 17.55
C ARG A 4 26.05 11.27 16.55
N ALA A 5 24.74 11.11 16.63
CA ALA A 5 23.78 11.67 15.69
C ALA A 5 22.41 11.83 16.37
N SER A 6 21.50 12.54 15.71
CA SER A 6 20.11 12.74 16.13
C SER A 6 19.15 12.43 14.98
N GLY A 7 17.88 12.27 15.30
CA GLY A 7 16.82 11.98 14.34
C GLY A 7 15.44 12.31 14.89
N VAL A 8 14.44 12.21 14.04
CA VAL A 8 13.04 12.46 14.38
C VAL A 8 12.21 11.20 14.15
N LEU A 9 11.33 10.89 15.10
CA LEU A 9 10.26 9.91 14.94
C LEU A 9 9.03 10.60 14.37
N LEU A 10 8.66 10.25 13.13
CA LEU A 10 7.42 10.70 12.50
C LEU A 10 6.86 9.59 11.61
N PRO A 11 5.68 9.02 11.91
CA PRO A 11 5.06 8.02 11.04
C PRO A 11 4.66 8.63 9.68
N ILE A 12 4.74 7.86 8.59
CA ILE A 12 4.36 8.33 7.23
C ILE A 12 2.93 8.85 7.20
N PHE A 13 1.98 8.14 7.84
CA PHE A 13 0.58 8.56 7.89
C PHE A 13 0.36 9.92 8.56
N SER A 14 1.32 10.41 9.36
CA SER A 14 1.22 11.69 10.07
C SER A 14 1.68 12.89 9.23
N LEU A 15 2.27 12.66 8.06
CA LEU A 15 2.59 13.74 7.13
C LEU A 15 1.31 14.42 6.65
N PRO A 16 1.35 15.74 6.38
CA PRO A 16 0.23 16.42 5.75
C PRO A 16 -0.03 15.84 4.35
N GLY A 17 -1.25 15.98 3.85
CA GLY A 17 -1.62 15.53 2.51
C GLY A 17 -3.02 15.96 2.11
N LYS A 18 -3.26 16.12 0.80
CA LYS A 18 -4.55 16.52 0.22
C LYS A 18 -5.62 15.42 0.33
N TYR A 19 -5.19 14.17 0.41
CA TYR A 19 -6.05 12.99 0.29
C TYR A 19 -6.11 12.16 1.58
N GLY A 20 -6.37 12.82 2.72
CA GLY A 20 -6.75 12.19 4.00
C GLY A 20 -5.64 11.57 4.86
N ILE A 21 -4.56 11.08 4.25
CA ILE A 21 -3.44 10.45 4.97
C ILE A 21 -2.09 10.79 4.32
N GLY A 22 -1.03 10.84 5.13
CA GLY A 22 0.34 11.01 4.64
C GLY A 22 0.84 9.82 3.80
N THR A 23 1.62 10.11 2.76
CA THR A 23 2.04 9.16 1.71
C THR A 23 3.56 9.26 1.48
N PHE A 24 4.08 8.50 0.51
CA PHE A 24 5.47 8.65 0.01
C PHE A 24 5.64 9.82 -1.00
N GLY A 25 4.67 10.73 -1.08
CA GLY A 25 4.65 11.85 -2.01
C GLY A 25 5.44 13.07 -1.55
N LYS A 26 5.09 14.23 -2.13
CA LYS A 26 5.80 15.50 -1.95
C LYS A 26 6.10 15.84 -0.48
N GLU A 27 5.16 15.63 0.42
CA GLU A 27 5.34 15.99 1.83
C GLU A 27 6.36 15.10 2.56
N ALA A 28 6.58 13.86 2.10
CA ALA A 28 7.66 13.02 2.60
C ALA A 28 9.05 13.55 2.17
N TYR A 29 9.15 14.07 0.94
CA TYR A 29 10.37 14.73 0.45
C TYR A 29 10.61 16.05 1.18
N ASN A 30 9.59 16.89 1.36
CA ASN A 30 9.68 18.11 2.16
C ASN A 30 10.18 17.82 3.58
N PHE A 31 9.71 16.73 4.20
CA PHE A 31 10.17 16.33 5.52
C PHE A 31 11.62 15.83 5.51
N ALA A 32 12.04 15.09 4.48
CA ALA A 32 13.43 14.69 4.32
C ALA A 32 14.37 15.90 4.15
N ASP A 33 13.95 16.90 3.37
CA ASP A 33 14.67 18.16 3.20
C ASP A 33 14.76 18.93 4.54
N PHE A 34 13.66 19.01 5.29
CA PHE A 34 13.67 19.59 6.64
C PHE A 34 14.67 18.87 7.57
N LEU A 35 14.73 17.54 7.54
CA LEU A 35 15.71 16.79 8.34
C LEU A 35 17.15 17.11 7.93
N LEU A 36 17.41 17.27 6.63
CA LEU A 36 18.71 17.65 6.10
C LEU A 36 19.11 19.06 6.57
N GLU A 37 18.22 20.04 6.41
CA GLU A 37 18.41 21.43 6.82
C GLU A 37 18.66 21.57 8.33
N THR A 38 17.95 20.79 9.13
CA THR A 38 18.10 20.75 10.59
C THR A 38 19.18 19.79 11.09
N LYS A 39 20.00 19.25 10.17
CA LYS A 39 21.16 18.37 10.43
C LYS A 39 20.81 17.06 11.15
N GLN A 40 19.55 16.62 11.09
CA GLN A 40 19.14 15.31 11.55
C GLN A 40 19.69 14.24 10.59
N LYS A 41 20.04 13.06 11.12
CA LYS A 41 20.64 11.96 10.35
C LYS A 41 19.73 10.75 10.21
N TYR A 42 18.67 10.69 11.00
CA TYR A 42 17.74 9.58 11.01
C TYR A 42 16.30 10.08 10.96
N TRP A 43 15.51 9.43 10.12
CA TRP A 43 14.06 9.43 10.20
C TRP A 43 13.62 8.07 10.68
N GLN A 44 12.98 8.01 11.84
CA GLN A 44 12.32 6.81 12.32
C GLN A 44 10.82 6.92 12.03
N PHE A 45 10.22 5.84 11.52
CA PHE A 45 8.78 5.70 11.35
C PHE A 45 8.31 4.37 11.96
N LEU A 46 7.00 4.24 12.13
CA LEU A 46 6.34 3.00 12.58
C LEU A 46 6.31 1.97 11.44
N PRO A 47 5.94 0.68 11.70
CA PRO A 47 5.85 -0.32 10.65
C PRO A 47 5.02 0.16 9.46
N LEU A 48 5.51 -0.11 8.24
CA LEU A 48 4.87 0.34 7.00
C LEU A 48 3.80 -0.63 6.49
N ASN A 49 3.52 -1.70 7.23
CA ASN A 49 2.73 -2.81 6.75
C ASN A 49 1.22 -2.49 6.72
N PRO A 50 0.42 -3.18 5.87
CA PRO A 50 -1.03 -2.99 5.81
C PRO A 50 -1.68 -3.22 7.17
N THR A 51 -2.49 -2.28 7.63
CA THR A 51 -3.17 -2.36 8.92
C THR A 51 -4.45 -3.21 8.85
N SER A 52 -4.74 -3.96 9.92
CA SER A 52 -6.01 -4.66 10.10
C SER A 52 -7.04 -3.76 10.81
N TYR A 53 -8.16 -4.35 11.25
CA TYR A 53 -9.16 -3.66 12.06
C TYR A 53 -8.52 -3.01 13.29
N GLY A 54 -8.82 -1.73 13.51
CA GLY A 54 -8.22 -0.90 14.56
C GLY A 54 -7.00 -0.10 14.10
N ASP A 55 -6.60 -0.21 12.82
CA ASP A 55 -5.63 0.65 12.13
C ASP A 55 -4.23 0.72 12.78
N SER A 56 -3.93 -0.27 13.63
CA SER A 56 -2.65 -0.36 14.32
C SER A 56 -1.55 -0.83 13.35
N PRO A 57 -0.44 -0.07 13.19
CA PRO A 57 0.73 -0.51 12.42
C PRO A 57 1.36 -1.81 12.92
N TYR A 58 1.05 -2.22 14.15
CA TYR A 58 1.58 -3.43 14.79
C TYR A 58 0.69 -4.66 14.58
N GLN A 59 -0.48 -4.49 13.94
CA GLN A 59 -1.40 -5.58 13.62
C GLN A 59 -1.64 -5.63 12.12
N SER A 60 -0.78 -6.39 11.42
CA SER A 60 -0.73 -6.41 9.97
C SER A 60 -1.21 -7.72 9.35
N PHE A 61 -1.71 -7.65 8.11
CA PHE A 61 -1.99 -8.82 7.27
C PHE A 61 -0.72 -9.48 6.71
N SER A 62 0.41 -8.79 6.70
CA SER A 62 1.66 -9.27 6.13
C SER A 62 2.87 -8.63 6.80
N ALA A 63 3.92 -9.43 7.00
CA ALA A 63 5.22 -8.94 7.47
C ALA A 63 6.04 -8.27 6.35
N PHE A 64 5.65 -8.45 5.08
CA PHE A 64 6.43 -8.01 3.91
C PHE A 64 5.78 -6.88 3.12
N ALA A 65 4.45 -6.87 3.03
CA ALA A 65 3.73 -5.89 2.23
C ALA A 65 3.85 -4.48 2.82
N ILE A 66 3.72 -3.47 1.96
CA ILE A 66 3.56 -2.06 2.33
C ILE A 66 2.08 -1.70 2.28
N ASN A 67 1.62 -0.88 3.23
CA ASN A 67 0.26 -0.39 3.30
C ASN A 67 -0.09 0.42 2.04
N PRO A 68 -1.11 0.01 1.26
CA PRO A 68 -1.55 0.76 0.08
C PRO A 68 -1.98 2.20 0.38
N TYR A 69 -2.29 2.53 1.63
CA TYR A 69 -2.60 3.90 2.03
C TYR A 69 -1.43 4.88 1.81
N PHE A 70 -0.19 4.39 1.77
CA PHE A 70 0.98 5.24 1.56
C PHE A 70 1.30 5.48 0.09
N ILE A 71 0.56 4.86 -0.84
CA ILE A 71 0.68 5.15 -2.27
C ILE A 71 0.19 6.58 -2.50
N ASP A 72 1.09 7.41 -3.00
CA ASP A 72 0.82 8.79 -3.34
C ASP A 72 0.02 8.89 -4.64
N LEU A 73 -1.14 9.56 -4.56
CA LEU A 73 -2.06 9.71 -5.68
C LEU A 73 -1.60 10.81 -6.65
N GLU A 74 -0.89 11.84 -6.19
CA GLU A 74 -0.37 12.90 -7.06
C GLU A 74 0.70 12.34 -8.00
N MET A 75 1.59 11.49 -7.50
CA MET A 75 2.56 10.76 -8.32
C MET A 75 1.90 9.87 -9.38
N LEU A 76 0.73 9.29 -9.09
CA LEU A 76 -0.03 8.51 -10.08
C LEU A 76 -0.71 9.42 -11.11
N ILE A 77 -1.15 10.61 -10.72
CA ILE A 77 -1.68 11.65 -11.61
C ILE A 77 -0.58 12.16 -12.56
N GLU A 78 0.62 12.45 -12.04
CA GLU A 78 1.78 12.86 -12.83
C GLU A 78 2.17 11.83 -13.89
N LYS A 79 1.94 10.54 -13.60
CA LYS A 79 2.17 9.43 -14.54
C LYS A 79 1.00 9.19 -15.51
N GLY A 80 -0.11 9.92 -15.37
CA GLY A 80 -1.29 9.76 -16.21
C GLY A 80 -2.14 8.53 -15.88
N TYR A 81 -1.87 7.84 -14.77
CA TYR A 81 -2.66 6.68 -14.34
C TYR A 81 -3.95 7.09 -13.61
N LEU A 82 -3.99 8.32 -13.10
CA LEU A 82 -5.16 8.94 -12.49
C LEU A 82 -5.33 10.36 -13.01
N LYS A 83 -6.54 10.91 -12.82
CA LYS A 83 -6.80 12.35 -12.93
C LYS A 83 -7.16 12.92 -11.57
N GLU A 84 -7.06 14.24 -11.41
CA GLU A 84 -7.46 14.89 -10.15
C GLU A 84 -8.93 14.63 -9.80
N GLU A 85 -9.81 14.57 -10.81
CA GLU A 85 -11.24 14.30 -10.61
C GLU A 85 -11.51 12.92 -10.02
N ASP A 86 -10.60 11.96 -10.22
CA ASP A 86 -10.72 10.61 -9.68
C ASP A 86 -10.51 10.59 -8.17
N CYS A 87 -9.83 11.59 -7.61
CA CYS A 87 -9.42 11.63 -6.20
C CYS A 87 -10.33 12.51 -5.34
N VAL A 88 -11.38 13.10 -5.92
CA VAL A 88 -12.26 14.08 -5.25
C VAL A 88 -12.91 13.52 -3.99
N GLU A 89 -13.26 12.24 -3.97
CA GLU A 89 -13.84 11.61 -2.78
C GLU A 89 -12.89 11.67 -1.58
N LEU A 90 -11.57 11.55 -1.78
CA LEU A 90 -10.58 11.65 -0.70
C LEU A 90 -10.08 13.07 -0.46
N ALA A 91 -10.31 14.00 -1.39
CA ALA A 91 -9.84 15.36 -1.27
C ALA A 91 -10.52 16.03 -0.07
N GLU A 92 -9.73 16.42 0.93
CA GLU A 92 -10.23 17.11 2.12
C GLU A 92 -9.33 18.29 2.49
N PRO A 93 -9.89 19.35 3.11
CA PRO A 93 -9.07 20.33 3.81
C PRO A 93 -8.20 19.63 4.86
N TYR A 94 -7.04 20.23 5.15
CA TYR A 94 -6.11 19.69 6.14
C TYR A 94 -6.83 19.36 7.47
N SER A 95 -6.70 18.10 7.89
CA SER A 95 -7.23 17.58 9.16
C SER A 95 -6.08 17.06 10.03
N ARG A 96 -6.22 17.22 11.35
CA ARG A 96 -5.29 16.61 12.33
C ARG A 96 -5.58 15.13 12.61
N LYS A 97 -6.67 14.59 12.03
CA LYS A 97 -7.10 13.21 12.22
C LYS A 97 -7.30 12.54 10.85
N ILE A 98 -6.89 11.29 10.76
CA ILE A 98 -7.13 10.43 9.60
C ILE A 98 -8.49 9.76 9.77
N ASP A 99 -9.33 9.83 8.75
CA ASP A 99 -10.53 9.01 8.65
C ASP A 99 -10.19 7.69 7.93
N TYR A 100 -9.76 6.69 8.70
CA TYR A 100 -9.41 5.37 8.16
C TYR A 100 -10.60 4.64 7.51
N GLY A 101 -11.84 4.96 7.91
CA GLY A 101 -13.02 4.42 7.26
C GLY A 101 -13.13 4.94 5.84
N LYS A 102 -12.95 6.25 5.66
CA LYS A 102 -12.94 6.88 4.34
C LYS A 102 -11.80 6.37 3.46
N GLU A 103 -10.59 6.24 4.02
CA GLU A 103 -9.45 5.63 3.32
C GLU A 103 -9.77 4.22 2.84
N TYR A 104 -10.37 3.38 3.70
CA TYR A 104 -10.76 2.02 3.35
C TYR A 104 -11.77 1.96 2.19
N TYR A 105 -12.83 2.77 2.23
CA TYR A 105 -13.91 2.71 1.23
C TYR A 105 -13.58 3.39 -0.11
N CYS A 106 -12.78 4.46 -0.08
CA CYS A 106 -12.51 5.28 -1.27
C CYS A 106 -11.18 4.92 -1.92
N ARG A 107 -10.09 4.76 -1.14
CA ARG A 107 -8.74 4.66 -1.71
C ARG A 107 -8.56 3.43 -2.60
N PHE A 108 -9.09 2.29 -2.20
CA PHE A 108 -8.98 1.07 -3.01
C PHE A 108 -9.70 1.18 -4.35
N LYS A 109 -10.82 1.92 -4.42
CA LYS A 109 -11.53 2.18 -5.70
C LYS A 109 -10.69 3.05 -6.63
N ILE A 110 -10.08 4.09 -6.07
CA ILE A 110 -9.18 5.00 -6.82
C ILE A 110 -7.96 4.23 -7.31
N LEU A 111 -7.32 3.45 -6.44
CA LEU A 111 -6.16 2.65 -6.81
C LEU A 111 -6.49 1.56 -7.84
N TYR A 112 -7.70 1.00 -7.83
CA TYR A 112 -8.15 0.06 -8.86
C TYR A 112 -8.24 0.74 -10.23
N LYS A 113 -8.71 2.00 -10.28
CA LYS A 113 -8.68 2.79 -11.52
C LYS A 113 -7.25 3.04 -12.01
N ALA A 114 -6.33 3.35 -11.11
CA ALA A 114 -4.91 3.51 -11.46
C ALA A 114 -4.32 2.21 -12.03
N TYR A 115 -4.65 1.07 -11.41
CA TYR A 115 -4.28 -0.24 -11.90
C TYR A 115 -4.83 -0.51 -13.31
N GLU A 116 -6.11 -0.29 -13.55
CA GLU A 116 -6.71 -0.50 -14.88
C GLU A 116 -6.01 0.31 -15.97
N ASN A 117 -5.67 1.57 -15.66
CA ASN A 117 -4.99 2.45 -16.62
C ASN A 117 -3.52 2.07 -16.84
N ALA A 118 -2.86 1.49 -15.83
CA ALA A 118 -1.42 1.22 -15.88
C ALA A 118 -1.07 -0.25 -16.21
N LYS A 119 -2.00 -1.21 -16.07
CA LYS A 119 -1.70 -2.65 -16.14
C LYS A 119 -1.12 -3.11 -17.46
N GLY A 120 -1.49 -2.47 -18.57
CA GLY A 120 -0.92 -2.74 -19.89
C GLY A 120 0.50 -2.20 -20.03
N GLU A 121 0.71 -0.93 -19.66
CA GLU A 121 2.01 -0.26 -19.78
C GLU A 121 3.08 -0.88 -18.88
N LEU A 122 2.72 -1.19 -17.62
CA LEU A 122 3.65 -1.66 -16.60
C LEU A 122 3.77 -3.19 -16.51
N ALA A 123 3.23 -3.93 -17.48
CA ALA A 123 3.13 -5.38 -17.41
C ALA A 123 4.50 -6.05 -17.20
N GLU A 124 5.55 -5.55 -17.87
CA GLU A 124 6.89 -6.13 -17.78
C GLU A 124 7.56 -5.84 -16.42
N GLU A 125 7.46 -4.61 -15.93
CA GLU A 125 8.00 -4.17 -14.65
C GLU A 125 7.32 -4.88 -13.48
N VAL A 126 6.00 -5.02 -13.54
CA VAL A 126 5.21 -5.74 -12.55
C VAL A 126 5.60 -7.22 -12.54
N GLU A 127 5.80 -7.84 -13.71
CA GLU A 127 6.24 -9.24 -13.77
C GLU A 127 7.67 -9.42 -13.22
N LYS A 128 8.58 -8.46 -13.46
CA LYS A 128 9.91 -8.44 -12.83
C LYS A 128 9.80 -8.33 -11.30
N PHE A 129 8.94 -7.44 -10.81
CA PHE A 129 8.66 -7.29 -9.39
C PHE A 129 8.07 -8.57 -8.78
N ARG A 130 7.10 -9.19 -9.47
CA ARG A 130 6.45 -10.45 -9.08
C ARG A 130 7.47 -11.57 -8.95
N LYS A 131 8.36 -11.74 -9.94
CA LYS A 131 9.46 -12.74 -9.90
C LYS A 131 10.42 -12.49 -8.75
N LYS A 132 10.83 -11.24 -8.52
CA LYS A 132 11.74 -10.87 -7.43
C LYS A 132 11.14 -11.14 -6.05
N ASN A 133 9.82 -10.99 -5.91
CA ASN A 133 9.08 -11.10 -4.65
C ASN A 133 8.25 -12.38 -4.51
N ARG A 134 8.47 -13.37 -5.38
CA ARG A 134 7.66 -14.59 -5.51
C ARG A 134 7.44 -15.37 -4.20
N PHE A 135 8.34 -15.22 -3.23
CA PHE A 135 8.29 -15.95 -1.96
C PHE A 135 7.14 -15.48 -1.05
N TRP A 136 6.60 -14.27 -1.26
CA TRP A 136 5.54 -13.71 -0.42
C TRP A 136 4.39 -13.07 -1.21
N ILE A 137 4.66 -12.51 -2.39
CA ILE A 137 3.70 -11.63 -3.07
C ILE A 137 2.43 -12.37 -3.52
N GLU A 138 2.57 -13.59 -4.04
CA GLU A 138 1.44 -14.41 -4.48
C GLU A 138 0.53 -14.80 -3.32
N ASP A 139 1.14 -15.20 -2.21
CA ASP A 139 0.42 -15.63 -1.01
C ASP A 139 -0.30 -14.45 -0.37
N TYR A 140 0.34 -13.28 -0.32
CA TYR A 140 -0.28 -12.04 0.13
C TYR A 140 -1.47 -11.64 -0.75
N ALA A 141 -1.31 -11.61 -2.07
CA ALA A 141 -2.38 -11.22 -2.98
C ALA A 141 -3.57 -12.17 -2.90
N GLN A 142 -3.34 -13.49 -2.93
CA GLN A 142 -4.40 -14.49 -2.76
C GLN A 142 -5.08 -14.38 -1.38
N PHE A 143 -4.32 -14.12 -0.32
CA PHE A 143 -4.88 -13.92 1.02
C PHE A 143 -5.81 -12.70 1.05
N MET A 144 -5.43 -11.58 0.43
CA MET A 144 -6.26 -10.38 0.39
C MET A 144 -7.54 -10.60 -0.43
N VAL A 145 -7.45 -11.31 -1.55
CA VAL A 145 -8.64 -11.71 -2.34
C VAL A 145 -9.58 -12.60 -1.52
N LEU A 146 -9.06 -13.66 -0.90
CA LEU A 146 -9.86 -14.53 -0.03
C LEU A 146 -10.50 -13.75 1.12
N LYS A 147 -9.74 -12.83 1.73
CA LYS A 147 -10.26 -11.98 2.81
C LYS A 147 -11.45 -11.15 2.36
N ASN A 148 -11.41 -10.58 1.15
CA ASN A 148 -12.54 -9.84 0.59
C ASN A 148 -13.74 -10.73 0.27
N LEU A 149 -13.51 -11.90 -0.34
CA LEU A 149 -14.57 -12.87 -0.63
C LEU A 149 -15.30 -13.32 0.64
N HIS A 150 -14.60 -13.32 1.77
CA HIS A 150 -15.16 -13.65 3.08
C HIS A 150 -15.61 -12.43 3.91
N ASN A 151 -15.82 -11.28 3.26
CA ASN A 151 -16.28 -10.04 3.92
C ASN A 151 -15.40 -9.63 5.12
N GLY A 152 -14.09 -9.78 5.00
CA GLY A 152 -13.13 -9.37 6.01
C GLY A 152 -12.94 -10.34 7.18
N LYS A 153 -13.60 -11.50 7.19
CA LYS A 153 -13.42 -12.53 8.24
C LYS A 153 -11.97 -13.00 8.38
N GLY A 154 -11.64 -13.55 9.54
CA GLY A 154 -10.35 -14.18 9.80
C GLY A 154 -10.18 -15.47 9.02
N TRP A 155 -8.94 -15.82 8.67
CA TRP A 155 -8.65 -17.03 7.88
C TRP A 155 -9.04 -18.34 8.55
N TYR A 156 -9.16 -18.33 9.87
CA TYR A 156 -9.61 -19.46 10.68
C TYR A 156 -11.11 -19.77 10.49
N ASP A 157 -11.88 -18.81 9.96
CA ASP A 157 -13.32 -18.97 9.67
C ASP A 157 -13.61 -19.31 8.20
N TRP A 158 -12.59 -19.43 7.35
CA TRP A 158 -12.76 -19.77 5.94
C TRP A 158 -13.00 -21.27 5.75
N GLU A 159 -13.56 -21.65 4.59
CA GLU A 159 -13.71 -23.07 4.24
C GLU A 159 -12.37 -23.79 4.36
N GLU A 160 -12.43 -25.07 4.77
CA GLU A 160 -11.25 -25.87 5.06
C GLU A 160 -10.24 -25.89 3.91
N GLU A 161 -10.73 -25.92 2.67
CA GLU A 161 -9.87 -25.93 1.48
C GLU A 161 -9.00 -24.68 1.34
N TYR A 162 -9.49 -23.50 1.75
CA TYR A 162 -8.72 -22.26 1.73
C TYR A 162 -7.86 -22.13 2.98
N ARG A 163 -8.41 -22.50 4.14
CA ARG A 163 -7.71 -22.49 5.44
C ARG A 163 -6.49 -23.43 5.46
N LEU A 164 -6.59 -24.60 4.82
CA LEU A 164 -5.50 -25.56 4.66
C LEU A 164 -4.69 -25.37 3.36
N LYS A 165 -4.96 -24.30 2.59
CA LYS A 165 -4.28 -24.00 1.31
C LYS A 165 -4.26 -25.21 0.35
N ASN A 166 -5.40 -25.87 0.18
CA ASN A 166 -5.52 -26.98 -0.76
C ASN A 166 -5.11 -26.55 -2.18
N THR A 167 -4.18 -27.28 -2.79
CA THR A 167 -3.60 -26.90 -4.10
C THR A 167 -4.66 -26.74 -5.20
N LYS A 168 -5.70 -27.58 -5.22
CA LYS A 168 -6.77 -27.47 -6.24
C LYS A 168 -7.60 -26.21 -6.03
N ALA A 169 -8.01 -25.94 -4.79
CA ALA A 169 -8.77 -24.74 -4.43
C ALA A 169 -7.99 -23.46 -4.72
N MET A 170 -6.71 -23.40 -4.34
CA MET A 170 -5.85 -22.24 -4.62
C MET A 170 -5.60 -22.05 -6.12
N ASN A 171 -5.46 -23.13 -6.91
CA ASN A 171 -5.32 -23.02 -8.37
C ASN A 171 -6.63 -22.56 -9.03
N LYS A 172 -7.79 -22.96 -8.49
CA LYS A 172 -9.09 -22.47 -8.95
C LYS A 172 -9.23 -20.98 -8.65
N LEU A 173 -8.94 -20.56 -7.41
CA LEU A 173 -8.92 -19.16 -6.99
C LEU A 173 -8.04 -18.30 -7.92
N LYS A 174 -6.82 -18.76 -8.22
CA LYS A 174 -5.90 -18.06 -9.13
C LYS A 174 -6.44 -17.86 -10.54
N LYS A 175 -7.27 -18.78 -11.03
CA LYS A 175 -7.89 -18.68 -12.36
C LYS A 175 -9.10 -17.77 -12.35
N GLU A 176 -9.95 -17.91 -11.32
CA GLU A 176 -11.23 -17.19 -11.22
C GLU A 176 -11.05 -15.73 -10.82
N HIS A 177 -10.06 -15.43 -9.97
CA HIS A 177 -9.80 -14.08 -9.43
C HIS A 177 -8.44 -13.54 -9.87
N LYS A 178 -8.08 -13.77 -11.13
CA LYS A 178 -6.77 -13.38 -11.65
C LYS A 178 -6.56 -11.87 -11.61
N ASP A 179 -7.56 -11.09 -12.01
CA ASP A 179 -7.46 -9.62 -12.09
C ASP A 179 -7.34 -9.01 -10.68
N GLU A 180 -8.09 -9.52 -9.71
CA GLU A 180 -8.01 -9.06 -8.31
C GLU A 180 -6.67 -9.43 -7.65
N ILE A 181 -6.13 -10.61 -7.97
CA ILE A 181 -4.77 -10.98 -7.53
C ILE A 181 -3.75 -10.03 -8.17
N ASP A 182 -3.83 -9.82 -9.48
CA ASP A 182 -2.91 -8.95 -10.22
C ASP A 182 -3.01 -7.50 -9.72
N PHE A 183 -4.20 -7.03 -9.35
CA PHE A 183 -4.43 -5.74 -8.69
C PHE A 183 -3.62 -5.62 -7.39
N TYR A 184 -3.74 -6.58 -6.46
CA TYR A 184 -2.97 -6.53 -5.20
C TYR A 184 -1.46 -6.59 -5.41
N VAL A 185 -0.99 -7.35 -6.40
CA VAL A 185 0.42 -7.37 -6.81
C VAL A 185 0.84 -5.97 -7.30
N HIS A 186 0.01 -5.34 -8.13
CA HIS A 186 0.28 -4.03 -8.70
C HIS A 186 0.30 -2.91 -7.64
N LEU A 187 -0.57 -2.99 -6.62
CA LEU A 187 -0.51 -2.06 -5.48
C LEU A 187 0.84 -2.13 -4.76
N GLN A 188 1.35 -3.34 -4.54
CA GLN A 188 2.68 -3.51 -3.95
C GLN A 188 3.76 -2.99 -4.88
N PHE A 189 3.65 -3.19 -6.19
CA PHE A 189 4.57 -2.58 -7.15
C PHE A 189 4.60 -1.05 -7.00
N PHE A 190 3.44 -0.37 -7.03
CA PHE A 190 3.36 1.08 -6.83
C PHE A 190 3.99 1.53 -5.51
N ALA A 191 3.60 0.88 -4.40
CA ALA A 191 4.09 1.24 -3.08
C ALA A 191 5.61 1.09 -2.95
N PHE A 192 6.16 -0.02 -3.46
CA PHE A 192 7.60 -0.27 -3.42
C PHE A 192 8.39 0.67 -4.33
N VAL A 193 7.87 1.02 -5.51
CA VAL A 193 8.52 1.97 -6.42
C VAL A 193 8.58 3.36 -5.78
N GLN A 194 7.47 3.85 -5.23
CA GLN A 194 7.44 5.16 -4.58
C GLN A 194 8.32 5.18 -3.33
N TYR A 195 8.23 4.16 -2.47
CA TYR A 195 9.07 4.05 -1.27
C TYR A 195 10.57 3.96 -1.61
N ALA A 196 10.93 3.20 -2.65
CA ALA A 196 12.33 3.10 -3.10
C ALA A 196 12.86 4.41 -3.69
N LYS A 197 11.99 5.29 -4.21
CA LYS A 197 12.38 6.61 -4.71
C LYS A 197 12.56 7.62 -3.58
N LEU A 198 11.89 7.43 -2.44
CA LEU A 198 12.04 8.27 -1.24
C LEU A 198 13.30 7.92 -0.45
N LYS A 199 13.67 6.63 -0.42
CA LYS A 199 14.82 6.10 0.31
C LYS A 199 16.15 6.31 -0.41
#